data_AF-A0A962Y2J6-F1
#
_entry.id   AF-A0A962Y2J6-F1
#
_cell.length_a   1.000
_cell.length_b   1.000
_cell.length_c   1.000
_cell.angle_alpha   90.00
_cell.angle_beta   90.00
_cell.angle_gamma   90.00
#
_symmetry.space_group_name_H-M   'P 1'
#
loop_
_entity.id
_entity.type
_entity.pdbx_description
1 polymer ?
#
loop_
_entity_poly.entity_id
_entity_poly.type
_entity_poly.pdbx_seq_one_letter_code
_entity_poly.pdbx_strand_id
1 'polypeptide(L)'
;GFFGKGAERFEYLLPRRSEIDAIRSSLLFYLSLGKSPLPSWFAHNPLWKPLYLLLFVALGLLALSGWLMPDMPVIGRLYLPRVHGWLANAVAVFIAIHLFSVILQDIRGQNADISAMVGGSRYFSVDREGLVKPEPPKVSIKLDDIGKR
;
A
#
# COMPACT_ATOMS: atom_id res chain seq x y z
N GLY A 1 4.07 -4.12 19.44
CA GLY A 1 5.22 -4.97 19.04
C GLY A 1 4.95 -5.61 17.69
N PHE A 2 5.85 -6.34 17.03
CA PHE A 2 6.90 -7.22 17.56
C PHE A 2 8.37 -6.96 17.09
N PHE A 3 8.73 -5.88 16.37
CA PHE A 3 9.98 -5.08 16.55
C PHE A 3 10.02 -3.95 15.49
N GLY A 4 10.42 -2.73 15.89
CA GLY A 4 10.39 -1.50 15.08
C GLY A 4 9.72 -0.30 15.78
N LYS A 5 9.94 0.93 15.31
CA LYS A 5 9.32 2.17 15.84
C LYS A 5 8.18 2.64 14.92
N GLY A 6 7.00 2.94 15.49
CA GLY A 6 5.88 3.48 14.73
C GLY A 6 5.25 2.48 13.74
N ALA A 7 5.22 2.84 12.44
CA ALA A 7 4.59 2.08 11.35
C ALA A 7 5.27 0.72 11.06
N GLU A 8 6.46 0.49 11.60
CA GLU A 8 7.23 -0.76 11.46
C GLU A 8 6.69 -1.91 12.32
N ARG A 9 5.70 -1.65 13.19
CA ARG A 9 5.15 -2.67 14.09
C ARG A 9 4.13 -3.55 13.37
N PHE A 10 4.20 -4.86 13.61
CA PHE A 10 3.21 -5.84 13.16
C PHE A 10 1.76 -5.48 13.51
N GLU A 11 1.53 -4.82 14.66
CA GLU A 11 0.21 -4.31 15.05
C GLU A 11 -0.41 -3.32 14.05
N TYR A 12 0.40 -2.62 13.24
CA TYR A 12 -0.10 -1.70 12.20
C TYR A 12 -0.55 -2.41 10.92
N LEU A 13 -0.26 -3.71 10.79
CA LEU A 13 -0.80 -4.57 9.72
C LEU A 13 -2.18 -5.13 10.06
N LEU A 14 -2.59 -5.10 11.33
CA LEU A 14 -3.94 -5.50 11.71
C LEU A 14 -4.94 -4.36 11.39
N PRO A 15 -6.06 -4.67 10.71
CA PRO A 15 -7.06 -3.66 10.39
C PRO A 15 -7.69 -3.12 11.68
N ARG A 16 -7.72 -1.80 11.84
CA ARG A 16 -8.44 -1.16 12.93
C ARG A 16 -9.91 -1.01 12.57
N ARG A 17 -10.78 -0.94 13.58
CA ARG A 17 -12.23 -0.74 13.36
C ARG A 17 -12.54 0.53 12.57
N SER A 18 -11.76 1.58 12.78
CA SER A 18 -11.85 2.84 12.03
C SER A 18 -11.45 2.75 10.55
N GLU A 19 -10.83 1.64 10.13
CA GLU A 19 -10.36 1.41 8.76
C GLU A 19 -11.32 0.48 7.97
N ILE A 20 -12.40 -0.02 8.58
CA ILE A 20 -13.30 -0.98 7.93
C ILE A 20 -14.07 -0.34 6.76
N ASP A 21 -14.61 0.86 6.96
CA ASP A 21 -15.29 1.61 5.89
C ASP A 21 -14.32 1.93 4.75
N ALA A 22 -13.06 2.16 5.13
CA ALA A 22 -11.99 2.37 4.19
C ALA A 22 -11.66 1.13 3.35
N ILE A 23 -11.51 -0.02 4.00
CA ILE A 23 -11.31 -1.30 3.34
C ILE A 23 -12.48 -1.61 2.40
N ARG A 24 -13.72 -1.36 2.82
CA ARG A 24 -14.91 -1.60 2.00
C ARG A 24 -14.93 -0.74 0.74
N SER A 25 -14.67 0.56 0.88
CA SER A 25 -14.62 1.47 -0.27
C SER A 25 -13.50 1.11 -1.26
N SER A 26 -12.32 0.73 -0.78
CA SER A 26 -11.24 0.18 -1.62
C SER A 26 -11.63 -1.11 -2.34
N LEU A 27 -12.33 -2.03 -1.66
CA LEU A 27 -12.79 -3.27 -2.27
C LEU A 27 -13.82 -2.99 -3.38
N LEU A 28 -14.78 -2.10 -3.11
CA LEU A 28 -15.77 -1.66 -4.11
C LEU A 28 -15.12 -0.95 -5.28
N PHE A 29 -14.07 -0.15 -5.04
CA PHE A 29 -13.28 0.47 -6.10
C PHE A 29 -12.66 -0.58 -7.03
N TYR A 30 -12.00 -1.60 -6.49
CA TYR A 30 -11.38 -2.65 -7.30
C TYR A 30 -12.43 -3.52 -8.01
N LEU A 31 -13.50 -3.93 -7.32
CA LEU A 31 -14.60 -4.70 -7.91
C LEU A 31 -15.35 -3.93 -9.00
N SER A 32 -15.44 -2.60 -8.87
CA SER A 32 -16.04 -1.73 -9.88
C SER A 32 -15.09 -1.37 -11.02
N LEU A 33 -13.87 -1.94 -11.05
CA LEU A 33 -12.83 -1.63 -12.04
C LEU A 33 -12.49 -0.13 -12.09
N GLY A 34 -12.51 0.53 -10.92
CA GLY A 34 -12.17 1.94 -10.78
C GLY A 34 -13.27 2.91 -11.21
N LYS A 35 -14.53 2.46 -11.27
CA LYS A 35 -15.70 3.34 -11.50
C LYS A 35 -16.18 4.05 -10.24
N SER A 36 -16.01 3.43 -9.08
CA SER A 36 -16.26 4.07 -7.78
C SER A 36 -15.25 5.21 -7.54
N PRO A 37 -15.61 6.29 -6.81
CA PRO A 37 -14.64 7.31 -6.43
C PRO A 37 -13.45 6.68 -5.71
N LEU A 38 -12.23 7.12 -6.06
CA LEU A 38 -11.02 6.71 -5.38
C LEU A 38 -11.07 7.27 -3.95
N PRO A 39 -11.12 6.41 -2.93
CA PRO A 39 -11.21 6.90 -1.57
C PRO A 39 -9.86 7.53 -1.14
N SER A 40 -9.94 8.67 -0.45
CA SER A 40 -8.80 9.52 -0.13
C SER A 40 -8.01 9.00 1.07
N TRP A 41 -7.00 8.15 0.81
CA TRP A 41 -6.02 7.73 1.82
C TRP A 41 -4.74 8.55 1.73
N PHE A 42 -4.28 9.14 2.83
CA PHE A 42 -3.04 9.92 2.85
C PHE A 42 -1.76 9.07 2.88
N ALA A 43 -1.84 7.79 3.27
CA ALA A 43 -0.66 6.95 3.51
C ALA A 43 -0.61 5.69 2.63
N HIS A 44 -1.41 4.68 2.97
CA HIS A 44 -1.46 3.38 2.30
C HIS A 44 -2.90 2.88 2.24
N ASN A 45 -3.23 2.09 1.22
CA ASN A 45 -4.54 1.46 1.12
C ASN A 45 -4.72 0.43 2.26
N PRO A 46 -5.68 0.64 3.18
CA PRO A 46 -5.84 -0.22 4.35
C PRO A 46 -6.30 -1.63 4.00
N LEU A 47 -6.85 -1.85 2.80
CA LEU A 47 -7.24 -3.18 2.30
C LEU A 47 -6.04 -4.12 2.17
N TRP A 48 -4.88 -3.60 1.76
CA TRP A 48 -3.70 -4.42 1.51
C TRP A 48 -3.01 -4.90 2.79
N LYS A 49 -3.24 -4.24 3.93
CA LYS A 49 -2.65 -4.64 5.22
C LYS A 49 -2.96 -6.08 5.63
N PRO A 50 -4.24 -6.51 5.74
CA PRO A 50 -4.57 -7.91 6.05
C PRO A 50 -4.17 -8.86 4.92
N LEU A 51 -4.22 -8.43 3.66
CA LEU A 51 -3.83 -9.25 2.52
C LEU A 51 -2.33 -9.58 2.53
N TYR A 52 -1.46 -8.64 2.89
CA TYR A 52 -0.04 -8.91 3.06
C TYR A 52 0.25 -9.86 4.22
N LEU A 53 -0.49 -9.75 5.33
CA LEU A 53 -0.36 -10.70 6.43
C LEU A 53 -0.70 -12.12 5.97
N LEU A 54 -1.79 -12.28 5.22
CA LEU A 54 -2.17 -13.57 4.63
C LEU A 54 -1.11 -14.07 3.63
N LEU A 55 -0.55 -13.18 2.81
CA LEU A 55 0.56 -13.52 1.90
C LEU A 55 1.78 -14.03 2.67
N PHE A 56 2.20 -13.36 3.75
CA PHE A 56 3.35 -13.80 4.53
C PHE A 56 3.15 -15.17 5.18
N VAL A 57 1.93 -15.44 5.66
CA VAL A 57 1.58 -16.79 6.17
C VAL A 57 1.67 -17.82 5.04
N ALA A 58 1.10 -17.52 3.86
CA ALA A 58 1.15 -18.42 2.70
C ALA A 58 2.60 -18.69 2.23
N LEU A 59 3.45 -17.66 2.19
CA LEU A 59 4.87 -17.78 1.86
C LEU A 59 5.63 -18.60 2.91
N GLY A 60 5.35 -18.41 4.19
CA GLY A 60 5.91 -19.22 5.27
C GLY A 60 5.54 -20.71 5.13
N LEU A 61 4.27 -20.99 4.80
CA LEU A 61 3.81 -22.35 4.52
C LEU A 61 4.43 -22.93 3.24
N LEU A 62 4.66 -22.13 2.21
CA LEU A 62 5.37 -22.56 0.99
C LEU A 62 6.83 -22.91 1.30
N ALA A 63 7.53 -22.10 2.07
CA ALA A 63 8.90 -22.37 2.48
C ALA A 63 8.98 -23.66 3.32
N LEU A 64 8.09 -23.82 4.30
CA LEU A 64 8.03 -25.00 5.15
C LEU A 64 7.70 -26.27 4.34
N SER A 65 6.66 -26.22 3.51
CA SER A 65 6.26 -27.36 2.68
C SER A 65 7.30 -27.70 1.63
N GLY A 66 7.97 -26.71 1.03
CA GLY A 66 9.06 -26.93 0.08
C GLY A 66 10.28 -27.57 0.72
N TRP A 67 10.60 -27.17 1.96
CA TRP A 67 11.70 -27.77 2.72
C TRP A 67 11.42 -29.22 3.15
N LEU A 68 10.19 -29.53 3.55
CA LEU A 68 9.82 -30.87 4.04
C LEU A 68 9.53 -31.88 2.93
N MET A 69 9.14 -31.42 1.73
CA MET A 69 8.70 -32.28 0.63
C MET A 69 9.71 -33.33 0.16
N PRO A 70 11.03 -33.07 0.08
CA PRO A 70 12.01 -34.06 -0.36
C PRO A 70 12.11 -35.26 0.59
N ASP A 71 12.08 -35.00 1.90
CA ASP A 71 12.27 -36.02 2.94
C ASP A 71 10.96 -36.65 3.40
N MET A 72 9.87 -35.88 3.41
CA MET A 72 8.56 -36.26 3.93
C MET A 72 7.44 -35.89 2.96
N PRO A 73 7.32 -36.57 1.80
CA PRO A 73 6.33 -36.24 0.77
C PRO A 73 4.87 -36.47 1.23
N VAL A 74 4.67 -37.28 2.28
CA VAL A 74 3.36 -37.51 2.90
C VAL A 74 3.46 -37.27 4.40
N ILE A 75 2.63 -36.36 4.91
CA ILE A 75 2.47 -36.10 6.36
C ILE A 75 1.04 -36.44 6.74
N GLY A 76 0.86 -37.51 7.51
CA GLY A 76 -0.46 -38.05 7.85
C GLY A 76 -1.21 -38.52 6.61
N ARG A 77 -2.22 -37.76 6.17
CA ARG A 77 -3.01 -38.02 4.94
C ARG A 77 -2.81 -36.95 3.86
N LEU A 78 -1.93 -35.99 4.11
CA LEU A 78 -1.67 -34.88 3.20
C LEU A 78 -0.46 -35.19 2.33
N TYR A 79 -0.65 -35.06 1.01
CA TYR A 79 0.44 -35.14 0.05
C TYR A 79 1.05 -33.76 -0.13
N LEU A 80 2.25 -33.56 0.41
CA LEU A 80 2.93 -32.26 0.49
C LEU A 80 3.15 -31.59 -0.87
N PRO A 81 3.58 -32.30 -1.94
CA PRO A 81 3.70 -31.71 -3.28
C PRO A 81 2.39 -31.09 -3.79
N ARG A 82 1.25 -31.74 -3.53
CA ARG A 82 -0.06 -31.21 -3.94
C ARG A 82 -0.44 -29.98 -3.13
N VAL A 83 -0.21 -29.99 -1.81
CA VAL A 83 -0.48 -28.83 -0.95
C VAL A 83 0.39 -27.64 -1.34
N HIS A 84 1.69 -27.87 -1.54
CA HIS A 84 2.64 -26.86 -1.98
C HIS A 84 2.24 -26.28 -3.34
N GLY A 85 1.91 -27.13 -4.32
CA GLY A 85 1.45 -26.66 -5.64
C GLY A 85 0.17 -25.83 -5.56
N TRP A 86 -0.78 -26.22 -4.71
CA TRP A 86 -1.99 -25.42 -4.48
C TRP A 86 -1.69 -24.06 -3.84
N LEU A 87 -0.82 -24.02 -2.82
CA LEU A 87 -0.37 -22.76 -2.21
C LEU A 87 0.37 -21.87 -3.21
N ALA A 88 1.22 -22.45 -4.05
CA ALA A 88 1.98 -21.71 -5.07
C ALA A 88 1.04 -21.07 -6.09
N ASN A 89 0.03 -21.82 -6.56
CA ASN A 89 -1.00 -21.30 -7.45
C ASN A 89 -1.82 -20.18 -6.79
N ALA A 90 -2.19 -20.32 -5.52
CA ALA A 90 -2.90 -19.29 -4.77
C ALA A 90 -2.07 -17.99 -4.67
N VAL A 91 -0.77 -18.11 -4.38
CA VAL A 91 0.15 -16.95 -4.35
C VAL A 91 0.31 -16.34 -5.75
N ALA A 92 0.40 -17.14 -6.81
CA ALA A 92 0.49 -16.62 -8.17
C ALA A 92 -0.77 -15.80 -8.55
N VAL A 93 -1.96 -16.30 -8.22
CA VAL A 93 -3.23 -15.55 -8.42
C VAL A 93 -3.24 -14.27 -7.59
N PHE A 94 -2.79 -14.32 -6.34
CA PHE A 94 -2.68 -13.13 -5.50
C PHE A 94 -1.77 -12.06 -6.11
N ILE A 95 -0.61 -12.45 -6.63
CA ILE A 95 0.33 -11.55 -7.32
C ILE A 95 -0.33 -10.91 -8.54
N ALA A 96 -1.04 -11.70 -9.36
CA ALA A 96 -1.74 -11.19 -10.53
C ALA A 96 -2.81 -10.14 -10.15
N ILE A 97 -3.62 -10.43 -9.12
CA ILE A 97 -4.62 -9.50 -8.60
C ILE A 97 -3.94 -8.24 -8.03
N HIS A 98 -2.80 -8.39 -7.35
CA HIS A 98 -2.05 -7.27 -6.79
C HIS A 98 -1.52 -6.34 -7.88
N LEU A 99 -0.85 -6.89 -8.90
CA LEU A 99 -0.36 -6.12 -10.05
C LEU A 99 -1.51 -5.38 -10.74
N PHE A 100 -2.62 -6.07 -11.01
CA PHE A 100 -3.80 -5.45 -11.59
C PHE A 100 -4.32 -4.29 -10.74
N SER A 101 -4.40 -4.47 -9.43
CA SER A 101 -4.92 -3.46 -8.49
C SER A 101 -4.01 -2.23 -8.40
N VAL A 102 -2.69 -2.42 -8.38
CA VAL A 102 -1.72 -1.31 -8.35
C VAL A 102 -1.74 -0.55 -9.68
N ILE A 103 -1.78 -1.25 -10.81
CA ILE A 103 -1.89 -0.62 -12.14
C ILE A 103 -3.20 0.17 -12.25
N LEU A 104 -4.33 -0.43 -11.85
CA LEU A 104 -5.63 0.25 -11.87
C LEU A 104 -5.64 1.49 -10.97
N GLN A 105 -5.04 1.39 -9.78
CA GLN A 105 -4.93 2.50 -8.85
C GLN A 105 -4.01 3.61 -9.38
N ASP A 106 -2.92 3.28 -10.06
CA ASP A 106 -1.99 4.27 -10.61
C ASP A 106 -2.58 4.97 -11.85
N ILE A 107 -3.33 4.25 -12.69
CA ILE A 107 -4.04 4.84 -13.84
C ILE A 107 -5.17 5.78 -13.39
N ARG A 108 -5.90 5.42 -12.32
CA ARG A 108 -7.06 6.17 -11.82
C ARG A 108 -6.70 7.24 -10.79
N GLY A 109 -5.59 7.06 -10.09
CA GLY A 109 -5.06 7.99 -9.10
C GLY A 109 -4.09 8.98 -9.73
N GLN A 110 -3.68 9.96 -8.93
CA GLN A 110 -2.66 10.96 -9.33
C GLN A 110 -1.38 10.85 -8.48
N ASN A 111 -1.28 9.80 -7.66
CA ASN A 111 -0.27 9.71 -6.60
C ASN A 111 1.07 9.13 -7.07
N ALA A 112 1.15 8.63 -8.32
CA ALA A 112 2.32 7.96 -8.89
C ALA A 112 2.91 6.89 -7.95
N ASP A 113 2.05 5.95 -7.55
CA ASP A 113 2.39 4.93 -6.55
C ASP A 113 3.44 3.95 -7.10
N ILE A 114 3.43 3.67 -8.42
CA ILE A 114 4.45 2.82 -9.07
C ILE A 114 5.80 3.55 -9.16
N SER A 115 5.79 4.82 -9.55
CA SER A 115 7.00 5.65 -9.61
C SER A 115 7.66 5.81 -8.24
N ALA A 116 6.86 5.85 -7.16
CA ALA A 116 7.39 5.86 -5.81
C ALA A 116 8.19 4.58 -5.47
N MET A 117 7.80 3.43 -6.01
CA MET A 117 8.51 2.16 -5.80
C MET A 117 9.77 2.04 -6.66
N VAL A 118 9.72 2.52 -7.91
CA VAL A 118 10.83 2.37 -8.87
C VAL A 118 11.85 3.52 -8.75
N GLY A 119 11.37 4.75 -8.63
CA GLY A 119 12.17 5.98 -8.62
C GLY A 119 12.20 6.72 -7.28
N GLY A 120 11.45 6.26 -6.27
CA GLY A 120 11.42 6.89 -4.94
C GLY A 120 10.62 8.19 -4.83
N SER A 121 10.04 8.68 -5.93
CA SER A 121 9.28 9.94 -5.97
C SER A 121 7.77 9.67 -6.02
N ARG A 122 7.03 10.34 -5.14
CA ARG A 122 5.56 10.25 -5.04
C ARG A 122 4.95 11.64 -5.17
N TYR A 123 3.81 11.76 -5.86
CA TYR A 123 3.06 13.00 -5.89
C TYR A 123 2.00 13.02 -4.78
N PHE A 124 1.85 14.18 -4.15
CA PHE A 124 0.75 14.45 -3.22
C PHE A 124 -0.07 15.60 -3.79
N SER A 125 -1.26 15.29 -4.30
CA SER A 125 -2.21 16.33 -4.72
C SER A 125 -2.80 16.98 -3.46
N VAL A 126 -2.19 18.08 -3.03
CA VAL A 126 -2.72 18.91 -1.94
C VAL A 126 -3.73 19.88 -2.54
N ASP A 127 -4.95 19.87 -2.01
CA ASP A 127 -5.99 20.81 -2.45
C ASP A 127 -5.56 22.25 -2.10
N ARG A 128 -5.42 23.09 -3.12
CA ARG A 128 -4.80 24.43 -3.00
C ARG A 128 -5.60 25.39 -2.13
N GLU A 129 -6.85 25.06 -1.82
CA GLU A 129 -7.75 25.93 -1.04
C GLU A 129 -7.34 26.07 0.43
N GLY A 130 -6.57 25.12 0.98
CA GLY A 130 -6.08 25.16 2.37
C GLY A 130 -4.64 25.65 2.56
N LEU A 131 -3.93 25.97 1.46
CA LEU A 131 -2.54 26.42 1.54
C LEU A 131 -2.50 27.90 1.92
N VAL A 132 -1.93 28.20 3.09
CA VAL A 132 -1.56 29.57 3.48
C VAL A 132 -0.65 30.11 2.38
N LYS A 133 -1.15 31.08 1.60
CA LYS A 133 -0.33 31.79 0.61
C LYS A 133 0.92 32.31 1.36
N PRO A 134 2.15 32.05 0.89
CA PRO A 134 3.32 32.63 1.52
C PRO A 134 3.12 34.14 1.57
N GLU A 135 3.19 34.72 2.76
CA GLU A 135 3.10 36.18 2.90
C GLU A 135 4.20 36.78 2.02
N PRO A 136 3.86 37.71 1.10
CA PRO A 136 4.89 38.36 0.30
C PRO A 136 5.88 39.01 1.26
N PRO A 137 7.19 38.94 0.99
CA PRO A 137 8.18 39.56 1.86
C PRO A 137 7.78 41.03 2.04
N LYS A 138 7.49 41.44 3.28
CA LYS A 138 7.28 42.84 3.63
C LYS A 138 8.62 43.55 3.48
N VAL A 139 8.91 43.97 2.25
CA VAL A 139 10.02 44.86 1.95
C VAL A 139 9.61 46.24 2.45
N SER A 140 9.94 46.56 3.70
CA SER A 140 9.83 47.92 4.22
C SER A 140 10.99 48.73 3.65
N ILE A 141 10.75 49.47 2.57
CA ILE A 141 11.68 50.50 2.10
C ILE A 141 11.46 51.71 3.01
N LYS A 142 12.49 52.15 3.73
CA LYS A 142 12.42 53.42 4.47
C LYS A 142 12.32 54.55 3.44
N LEU A 143 11.43 55.52 3.67
CA LEU A 143 11.27 56.67 2.76
C LEU A 143 12.59 57.43 2.56
N ASP A 144 13.50 57.38 3.54
CA ASP A 144 14.83 58.00 3.50
C ASP A 144 15.78 57.42 2.43
N ASP A 145 15.48 56.22 1.92
CA ASP A 145 16.24 55.54 0.88
C ASP A 145 15.70 55.85 -0.54
N ILE A 146 14.53 56.50 -0.63
CA ILE A 146 13.92 56.92 -1.90
C ILE A 146 14.37 58.36 -2.19
N GLY A 147 15.40 58.51 -3.02
CA GLY A 147 15.82 59.83 -3.54
C GLY A 147 17.27 60.23 -3.29
N LYS A 148 18.09 59.37 -2.65
CA LYS A 148 19.56 59.56 -2.67
C LYS A 148 20.12 59.00 -3.98
N ARG A 149 20.05 59.81 -5.03
CA ARG A 149 20.89 59.69 -6.22
C ARG A 149 21.61 61.01 -6.45
#